data_AF-A0A7H8QAJ0-F1
#
_entry.id   AF-A0A7H8QAJ0-F1
#
_cell.length_a   1.000
_cell.length_b   1.000
_cell.length_c   1.000
_cell.angle_alpha   90.00
_cell.angle_beta   90.00
_cell.angle_gamma   90.00
#
_symmetry.space_group_name_H-M   'P 1'
#
loop_
_entity.id
_entity.type
_entity.pdbx_description
1 polymer ?
#
loop_
_entity_poly.entity_id
_entity_poly.type
_entity_poly.pdbx_seq_one_letter_code
_entity_poly.pdbx_strand_id
1 'polypeptide(L)'
;MEFKQAVEQSIEIRKAYHRLEKMHHGSEWSVQEDALAFLTDAALVGRLTMAHEERWPVGDNPESELTHKIGESIWWLIVLAERMGIDSNEALGNFLEEKKNDLL
;
A
#
# COMPACT_ATOMS: atom_id res chain seq x y z
N MET A 1 -0.60 -3.04 16.01
CA MET A 1 -1.40 -1.87 15.60
C MET A 1 -2.73 -2.40 15.12
N GLU A 2 -3.84 -1.83 15.58
CA GLU A 2 -5.17 -2.20 15.06
C GLU A 2 -5.33 -1.69 13.63
N PHE A 3 -6.05 -2.42 12.77
CA PHE A 3 -6.18 -2.04 11.36
C PHE A 3 -6.83 -0.65 11.19
N LYS A 4 -7.85 -0.34 11.99
CA LYS A 4 -8.47 0.99 12.00
C LYS A 4 -7.46 2.11 12.33
N GLN A 5 -6.57 1.87 13.29
CA GLN A 5 -5.52 2.83 13.64
C GLN A 5 -4.53 3.01 12.48
N ALA A 6 -4.21 1.92 11.77
CA ALA A 6 -3.38 1.99 10.57
C ALA A 6 -4.03 2.84 9.47
N VAL A 7 -5.34 2.69 9.26
CA VAL A 7 -6.12 3.47 8.28
C VAL A 7 -6.06 4.97 8.61
N GLU A 8 -6.37 5.34 9.86
CA GLU A 8 -6.32 6.74 10.31
C GLU A 8 -4.93 7.36 10.14
N GLN A 9 -3.87 6.64 10.55
CA GLN A 9 -2.49 7.11 10.38
C GLN A 9 -2.09 7.25 8.91
N SER A 10 -2.50 6.31 8.06
CA SER A 10 -2.18 6.31 6.62
C SER A 10 -2.75 7.55 5.92
N ILE A 11 -3.99 7.89 6.24
CA ILE A 11 -4.70 9.06 5.69
C ILE A 11 -4.00 10.35 6.12
N GLU A 12 -3.63 10.48 7.39
CA GLU A 12 -2.93 11.69 7.89
C GLU A 12 -1.55 11.86 7.25
N ILE A 13 -0.83 10.76 7.02
CA ILE A 13 0.44 10.77 6.29
C ILE A 13 0.23 11.23 4.85
N ARG A 14 -0.78 10.71 4.13
CA ARG A 14 -1.03 11.14 2.74
C ARG A 14 -1.40 12.62 2.65
N LYS A 15 -2.24 13.12 3.57
CA LYS A 15 -2.54 14.55 3.70
C LYS A 15 -1.29 15.39 3.92
N ALA A 16 -0.30 14.89 4.68
CA ALA A 16 0.97 15.58 4.85
C ALA A 16 1.75 15.65 3.54
N TYR A 17 1.82 14.56 2.77
CA TYR A 17 2.46 14.57 1.45
C TYR A 17 1.73 15.50 0.45
N HIS A 18 0.40 15.52 0.42
CA HIS A 18 -0.36 16.48 -0.40
C HIS A 18 0.00 17.94 -0.09
N ARG A 19 0.22 18.28 1.19
CA ARG A 19 0.71 19.62 1.57
C ARG A 19 2.11 19.90 1.01
N LEU A 20 3.00 18.91 1.04
CA LEU A 20 4.34 19.02 0.45
C LEU A 20 4.27 19.17 -1.08
N GLU A 21 3.44 18.40 -1.76
CA GLU A 21 3.23 18.47 -3.21
C GLU A 21 2.72 19.84 -3.63
N LYS A 22 1.70 20.38 -2.93
CA LYS A 22 1.22 21.75 -3.16
C LYS A 22 2.32 22.79 -2.95
N MET A 23 3.15 22.62 -1.92
CA MET A 23 4.23 23.56 -1.60
C MET A 23 5.35 23.54 -2.66
N HIS A 24 5.71 22.36 -3.17
CA HIS A 24 6.86 22.19 -4.08
C HIS A 24 6.49 22.19 -5.57
N HIS A 25 5.27 21.77 -5.90
CA HIS A 25 4.82 21.53 -7.27
C HIS A 25 3.53 22.28 -7.65
N GLY A 26 2.88 22.95 -6.68
CA GLY A 26 1.68 23.77 -6.92
C GLY A 26 0.38 22.98 -7.08
N SER A 27 0.43 21.65 -7.07
CA SER A 27 -0.73 20.76 -7.15
C SER A 27 -0.52 19.51 -6.29
N GLU A 28 -1.61 18.85 -5.92
CA GLU A 28 -1.56 17.48 -5.37
C GLU A 28 -1.49 16.48 -6.51
N TRP A 29 -0.92 15.30 -6.25
CA TRP A 29 -1.04 14.18 -7.15
C TRP A 29 -2.50 13.76 -7.30
N SER A 30 -2.86 13.42 -8.53
CA SER A 30 -4.13 12.77 -8.87
C SER A 30 -4.22 11.35 -8.30
N VAL A 31 -5.43 10.81 -8.25
CA VAL A 31 -5.64 9.40 -7.83
C VAL A 31 -4.91 8.44 -8.78
N GLN A 32 -4.82 8.79 -10.06
CA GLN A 32 -4.10 8.01 -11.07
C GLN A 32 -2.58 7.99 -10.82
N GLU A 33 -2.01 9.10 -10.35
CA GLU A 33 -0.59 9.17 -9.97
C GLU A 33 -0.30 8.34 -8.72
N ASP A 34 -1.17 8.40 -7.70
CA ASP A 34 -1.08 7.52 -6.53
C ASP A 34 -1.17 6.03 -6.94
N ALA A 35 -2.06 5.70 -7.88
CA ALA A 35 -2.20 4.33 -8.38
C ALA A 35 -0.95 3.86 -9.17
N LEU A 36 -0.30 4.76 -9.90
CA LEU A 36 0.95 4.47 -10.60
C LEU A 36 2.11 4.23 -9.61
N ALA A 37 2.17 5.03 -8.54
CA ALA A 37 3.15 4.86 -7.48
C ALA A 37 2.97 3.50 -6.79
N PHE A 38 1.73 3.13 -6.45
CA PHE A 38 1.40 1.80 -5.95
C PHE A 38 1.90 0.68 -6.87
N LEU A 39 1.62 0.76 -8.17
CA LEU A 39 2.02 -0.30 -9.11
C LEU A 39 3.55 -0.47 -9.16
N THR A 40 4.30 0.61 -8.97
CA THR A 40 5.75 0.58 -8.90
C THR A 40 6.23 -0.18 -7.66
N ASP A 41 5.66 0.11 -6.50
CA ASP A 41 6.02 -0.58 -5.25
C ASP A 41 5.55 -2.04 -5.24
N ALA A 42 4.38 -2.35 -5.80
CA ALA A 42 3.89 -3.71 -5.96
C ALA A 42 4.80 -4.56 -6.86
N ALA A 43 5.36 -3.98 -7.93
CA ALA A 43 6.34 -4.67 -8.78
C ALA A 43 7.64 -4.96 -8.02
N LEU A 44 8.07 -4.06 -7.14
CA LEU A 44 9.24 -4.28 -6.28
C LEU A 44 8.99 -5.40 -5.26
N VAL A 45 7.78 -5.50 -4.68
CA VAL A 45 7.40 -6.64 -3.84
C VAL A 45 7.61 -7.94 -4.60
N GLY A 46 7.10 -8.06 -5.84
CA GLY A 46 7.28 -9.27 -6.65
C GLY A 46 8.75 -9.63 -6.90
N ARG A 47 9.59 -8.64 -7.26
CA ARG A 47 11.04 -8.85 -7.44
C ARG A 47 11.71 -9.31 -6.14
N LEU A 48 11.42 -8.64 -5.04
CA LEU A 48 12.04 -8.92 -3.74
C LEU A 48 11.57 -10.26 -3.17
N THR A 49 10.33 -10.69 -3.46
CA THR A 49 9.87 -12.05 -3.17
C THR A 49 10.69 -13.09 -3.92
N MET A 50 10.99 -12.89 -5.22
CA MET A 50 11.86 -13.84 -5.94
C MET A 50 13.28 -13.92 -5.35
N ALA A 51 13.78 -12.81 -4.80
CA ALA A 51 15.05 -12.76 -4.11
C ALA A 51 15.01 -13.46 -2.75
N HIS A 52 13.96 -13.21 -1.97
CA HIS A 52 13.69 -13.88 -0.70
C HIS A 52 13.60 -15.41 -0.87
N GLU A 53 12.95 -15.88 -1.94
CA GLU A 53 12.83 -17.32 -2.27
C GLU A 53 14.07 -17.90 -2.98
N GLU A 54 15.18 -17.16 -3.03
CA GLU A 54 16.46 -17.57 -3.65
C GLU A 54 16.35 -17.97 -5.13
N ARG A 55 15.28 -17.56 -5.82
CA ARG A 55 15.05 -17.84 -7.24
C ARG A 55 15.68 -16.81 -8.17
N TRP A 56 15.90 -15.60 -7.65
CA TRP A 56 16.55 -14.52 -8.38
C TRP A 56 17.44 -13.70 -7.43
N PRO A 57 18.78 -13.69 -7.56
CA PRO A 57 19.63 -12.93 -6.65
C PRO A 57 19.46 -11.42 -6.88
N VAL A 58 19.04 -10.68 -5.85
CA VAL A 58 18.94 -9.22 -5.88
C VAL A 58 19.51 -8.64 -4.58
N GLY A 59 20.62 -7.89 -4.70
CA GLY A 59 21.20 -7.10 -3.60
C GLY A 59 21.69 -7.90 -2.38
N ASP A 60 22.11 -7.16 -1.35
CA ASP A 60 22.72 -7.73 -0.14
C ASP A 60 21.71 -7.96 1.01
N ASN A 61 20.50 -7.39 0.94
CA ASN A 61 19.49 -7.49 2.02
C ASN A 61 18.01 -7.48 1.53
N PRO A 62 17.56 -8.52 0.80
CA PRO A 62 16.21 -8.56 0.22
C PRO A 62 15.09 -8.59 1.26
N GLU A 63 15.31 -9.13 2.46
CA GLU A 63 14.27 -9.28 3.50
C GLU A 63 13.81 -7.92 4.07
N SER A 64 14.76 -7.04 4.40
CA SER A 64 14.44 -5.71 4.92
C SER A 64 13.73 -4.85 3.88
N GLU A 65 14.19 -4.91 2.62
CA GLU A 65 13.56 -4.17 1.53
C GLU A 65 12.16 -4.70 1.23
N LEU A 66 11.98 -6.03 1.24
CA LEU A 66 10.68 -6.67 1.05
C LEU A 66 9.68 -6.23 2.11
N THR A 67 10.11 -6.23 3.38
CA THR A 67 9.29 -5.78 4.52
C THR A 67 8.82 -4.34 4.33
N HIS A 68 9.74 -3.46 3.92
CA HIS A 68 9.40 -2.07 3.65
C HIS A 68 8.39 -1.92 2.52
N LYS A 69 8.62 -2.60 1.38
CA LYS A 69 7.76 -2.51 0.19
C LYS A 69 6.38 -3.14 0.38
N ILE A 70 6.28 -4.20 1.19
CA ILE A 70 4.98 -4.73 1.64
C ILE A 70 4.23 -3.68 2.45
N GLY A 71 4.91 -3.01 3.39
CA GLY A 71 4.33 -1.92 4.18
C GLY A 71 3.83 -0.77 3.32
N GLU A 72 4.64 -0.30 2.36
CA GLU A 72 4.24 0.75 1.40
C GLU A 72 3.06 0.32 0.54
N SER A 73 3.04 -0.94 0.07
CA SER A 73 1.93 -1.47 -0.73
C SER A 73 0.61 -1.50 0.07
N ILE A 74 0.65 -1.87 1.35
CA ILE A 74 -0.52 -1.81 2.24
C ILE A 74 -0.97 -0.36 2.44
N TRP A 75 -0.03 0.56 2.71
CA TRP A 75 -0.33 1.98 2.87
C TRP A 75 -0.98 2.58 1.61
N TRP A 76 -0.46 2.26 0.42
CA TRP A 76 -1.04 2.70 -0.85
C TRP A 76 -2.46 2.20 -1.05
N LEU A 77 -2.76 0.94 -0.75
CA LEU A 77 -4.11 0.40 -0.88
C LEU A 77 -5.10 1.09 0.06
N ILE A 78 -4.68 1.41 1.29
CA ILE A 78 -5.49 2.20 2.24
C ILE A 78 -5.74 3.61 1.69
N VAL A 79 -4.70 4.28 1.19
CA VAL A 79 -4.80 5.63 0.61
C VAL A 79 -5.74 5.62 -0.60
N LEU A 80 -5.56 4.68 -1.52
CA LEU A 80 -6.38 4.56 -2.73
C LEU A 80 -7.85 4.30 -2.38
N ALA A 81 -8.11 3.46 -1.37
CA ALA A 81 -9.46 3.24 -0.87
C ALA A 81 -10.09 4.54 -0.37
N GLU A 82 -9.41 5.30 0.49
CA GLU A 82 -9.91 6.62 0.96
C GLU A 82 -10.18 7.57 -0.21
N ARG A 83 -9.22 7.70 -1.14
CA ARG A 83 -9.32 8.64 -2.27
C ARG A 83 -10.44 8.29 -3.24
N MET A 84 -10.91 7.06 -3.22
CA MET A 84 -12.03 6.56 -4.04
C MET A 84 -13.33 6.38 -3.25
N GLY A 85 -13.37 6.80 -1.98
CA GLY A 85 -14.57 6.72 -1.13
C GLY A 85 -14.93 5.30 -0.67
N ILE A 86 -13.93 4.41 -0.54
CA ILE A 86 -14.07 3.04 -0.09
C ILE A 86 -13.61 2.93 1.37
N ASP A 87 -14.45 2.37 2.24
CA ASP A 87 -14.03 2.06 3.61
C ASP A 87 -13.12 0.82 3.61
N SER A 88 -11.87 1.00 4.04
CA SER A 88 -10.87 -0.09 4.05
C SER A 88 -11.23 -1.23 5.02
N ASN A 89 -11.87 -0.93 6.15
CA ASN A 89 -12.27 -1.94 7.13
C ASN A 89 -13.41 -2.80 6.58
N GLU A 90 -14.40 -2.17 5.95
CA GLU A 90 -15.49 -2.89 5.29
C GLU A 90 -14.97 -3.71 4.11
N ALA A 91 -14.13 -3.13 3.25
CA ALA A 91 -13.57 -3.83 2.09
C ALA A 91 -12.81 -5.09 2.49
N LEU A 92 -11.89 -4.98 3.46
CA LEU A 92 -11.12 -6.14 3.94
C LEU A 92 -12.01 -7.11 4.74
N GLY A 93 -12.89 -6.60 5.58
CA GLY A 93 -13.80 -7.41 6.40
C GLY A 93 -14.71 -8.29 5.55
N ASN A 94 -15.39 -7.69 4.57
CA ASN A 94 -16.29 -8.40 3.66
C ASN A 94 -15.55 -9.46 2.84
N PHE A 95 -14.37 -9.13 2.31
CA PHE A 95 -13.54 -10.09 1.57
C PHE A 95 -13.15 -11.31 2.44
N LEU A 96 -12.73 -11.08 3.68
CA LEU A 96 -12.34 -12.17 4.59
C LEU A 96 -13.53 -13.02 5.02
N GLU A 97 -14.72 -12.44 5.18
CA GLU A 97 -15.95 -13.18 5.47
C GLU A 97 -16.36 -14.05 4.28
N GLU A 98 -16.35 -13.49 3.07
CA GLU A 98 -16.59 -14.23 1.82
C GLU A 98 -15.67 -15.46 1.72
N LYS A 99 -14.35 -15.29 1.92
CA LYS A 99 -13.40 -16.40 1.84
C LYS A 99 -13.54 -17.44 2.93
N LYS A 100 -14.05 -17.09 4.11
CA LYS A 100 -14.39 -18.08 5.14
C LYS A 100 -15.61 -18.89 4.75
N ASN A 101 -16.61 -18.25 4.15
CA ASN A 101 -17.83 -18.92 3.71
C ASN A 101 -17.56 -19.86 2.52
N ASP A 102 -16.63 -19.51 1.61
CA ASP A 102 -16.20 -20.37 0.50
C ASP A 102 -15.58 -21.72 0.95
N LEU A 103 -15.16 -21.83 2.22
CA LEU A 103 -14.52 -23.02 2.79
C LEU A 103 -15.49 -23.93 3.57
N LEU A 104 -16.75 -23.52 3.75
CA LEU A 104 -17.80 -24.25 4.48
C LEU A 104 -18.76 -24.97 3.52
#